data_AF-A0A9W2YEZ2-F1
#
_entry.id   AF-A0A9W2YEZ2-F1
#
_cell.length_a   1.000
_cell.length_b   1.000
_cell.length_c   1.000
_cell.angle_alpha   90.00
_cell.angle_beta   90.00
_cell.angle_gamma   90.00
#
_symmetry.space_group_name_H-M   'P 1'
#
loop_
_entity.id
_entity.type
_entity.pdbx_description
1 polymer ?
#
loop_
_entity_poly.entity_id
_entity_poly.type
_entity_poly.pdbx_seq_one_letter_code
_entity_poly.pdbx_strand_id
1 'polypeptide(L)'
;MSNPGRGSLTSDPGRGSLTSDPGRDIIYIVTWLSQSLNHPSRRARGFTPWELTRGLSKLAVNDSNKKKIIEANALQEFSKMLSFNDARELENTTECLWTLCFDKSAGQVIKDFPGLVTALDSLKNSDNEKIRKNAKGALWLINEEKEASKVSDNVGEDVGKHIFISYSWAEKTKVKEIYKSLKVS
;
A
#
# COMPACT_ATOMS: atom_id res chain seq x y z
N MET A 1 -14.72 -60.22 -12.58
CA MET A 1 -13.73 -59.14 -12.77
C MET A 1 -14.51 -57.88 -13.11
N SER A 2 -14.72 -57.02 -12.11
CA SER A 2 -15.58 -55.84 -12.19
C SER A 2 -14.71 -54.61 -12.40
N ASN A 3 -15.03 -53.81 -13.43
CA ASN A 3 -14.39 -52.54 -13.72
C ASN A 3 -15.22 -51.41 -13.07
N PRO A 4 -14.70 -50.63 -12.10
CA PRO A 4 -15.47 -49.57 -11.47
C PRO A 4 -15.41 -48.29 -12.31
N GLY A 5 -16.51 -47.52 -12.26
CA GLY A 5 -16.83 -46.45 -13.20
C GLY A 5 -15.78 -45.35 -13.31
N ARG A 6 -15.51 -44.95 -14.56
CA ARG A 6 -14.99 -43.61 -14.87
C ARG A 6 -16.10 -42.60 -14.57
N GLY A 7 -16.04 -42.04 -13.38
CA GLY A 7 -16.81 -40.83 -13.03
C GLY A 7 -16.43 -39.70 -13.98
N SER A 8 -17.47 -39.12 -14.57
CA SER A 8 -17.43 -37.90 -15.38
C SER A 8 -16.61 -36.81 -14.68
N LEU A 9 -15.56 -36.31 -15.35
CA LEU A 9 -14.84 -35.11 -14.94
C LEU A 9 -15.81 -33.93 -15.08
N THR A 10 -16.46 -33.56 -13.98
CA THR A 10 -17.15 -32.28 -13.89
C THR A 10 -16.11 -31.18 -14.07
N SER A 11 -16.25 -30.43 -15.16
CA SER A 11 -15.53 -29.21 -15.46
C SER A 11 -15.51 -28.29 -14.24
N ASP A 12 -14.33 -28.09 -13.64
CA ASP A 12 -14.07 -27.05 -12.64
C ASP A 12 -14.20 -25.68 -13.33
N PRO A 13 -15.19 -24.83 -12.97
CA PRO A 13 -15.35 -23.50 -13.56
C PRO A 13 -14.26 -22.50 -13.09
N GLY A 14 -13.34 -22.93 -12.22
CA GLY A 14 -12.53 -22.03 -11.41
C GLY A 14 -11.09 -21.76 -11.87
N ARG A 15 -10.65 -22.25 -13.04
CA ARG A 15 -9.35 -21.84 -13.62
C ARG A 15 -9.51 -20.55 -14.44
N GLY A 16 -9.90 -19.47 -13.77
CA GLY A 16 -9.78 -18.13 -14.33
C GLY A 16 -8.31 -17.81 -14.54
N SER A 17 -7.89 -17.59 -15.79
CA SER A 17 -6.58 -17.03 -16.11
C SER A 17 -6.49 -15.65 -15.46
N LEU A 18 -5.42 -15.37 -14.72
CA LEU A 18 -5.09 -14.06 -14.12
C LEU A 18 -4.73 -13.00 -15.18
N THR A 19 -5.37 -13.04 -16.34
CA THR A 19 -4.91 -12.32 -17.53
C THR A 19 -6.10 -11.86 -18.36
N SER A 20 -6.61 -10.67 -18.06
CA SER A 20 -7.20 -9.75 -19.07
C SER A 20 -7.60 -8.40 -18.46
N ASP A 21 -7.85 -8.33 -17.15
CA ASP A 21 -8.29 -7.12 -16.45
C ASP A 21 -7.68 -7.05 -15.04
N PRO A 22 -6.66 -6.20 -14.83
CA PRO A 22 -6.00 -6.04 -13.52
C PRO A 22 -6.97 -5.68 -12.38
N GLY A 23 -8.12 -5.08 -12.70
CA GLY A 23 -9.12 -4.77 -11.69
C GLY A 23 -9.84 -5.98 -11.13
N ARG A 24 -10.15 -6.96 -11.98
CA ARG A 24 -10.73 -8.23 -11.54
C ARG A 24 -9.75 -9.04 -10.69
N ASP A 25 -8.47 -9.00 -11.02
CA ASP A 25 -7.45 -9.73 -10.28
C ASP A 25 -7.31 -9.23 -8.83
N ILE A 26 -7.40 -7.91 -8.60
CA ILE A 26 -7.41 -7.33 -7.25
C ILE A 26 -8.58 -7.86 -6.43
N ILE A 27 -9.79 -7.90 -7.00
CA ILE A 27 -10.98 -8.41 -6.32
C ILE A 27 -10.79 -9.88 -5.94
N TYR A 28 -10.21 -10.70 -6.82
CA TYR A 28 -9.92 -12.10 -6.51
C TYR A 28 -8.87 -12.24 -5.40
N ILE A 29 -7.80 -11.43 -5.43
CA ILE A 29 -6.77 -11.47 -4.38
C ILE A 29 -7.37 -11.10 -3.02
N VAL A 30 -8.21 -10.06 -2.93
CA VAL A 30 -8.89 -9.68 -1.68
C VAL A 30 -9.90 -10.74 -1.24
N THR A 31 -10.59 -11.37 -2.19
CA THR A 31 -11.49 -12.51 -1.91
C THR A 31 -10.71 -13.68 -1.30
N TRP A 32 -9.58 -14.05 -1.89
CA TRP A 32 -8.72 -15.11 -1.35
C TRP A 32 -8.10 -14.70 -0.01
N LEU A 33 -7.80 -13.42 0.20
CA LEU A 33 -7.32 -12.93 1.48
C LEU A 33 -8.39 -13.17 2.56
N SER A 34 -9.63 -12.75 2.32
CA SER A 34 -10.74 -13.00 3.22
C SER A 34 -10.96 -14.50 3.48
N GLN A 35 -10.96 -15.33 2.43
CA GLN A 35 -11.06 -16.79 2.58
C GLN A 35 -9.91 -17.36 3.42
N SER A 36 -8.69 -16.88 3.21
CA SER A 36 -7.51 -17.38 3.93
C SER A 36 -7.56 -17.01 5.41
N LEU A 37 -8.10 -15.84 5.77
CA LEU A 37 -8.25 -15.40 7.16
C LEU A 37 -9.33 -16.18 7.91
N ASN A 38 -10.35 -16.69 7.21
CA ASN A 38 -11.44 -17.46 7.80
C ASN A 38 -11.20 -18.98 7.78
N HIS A 39 -10.09 -19.46 7.20
CA HIS A 39 -9.79 -20.88 7.10
C HIS A 39 -8.84 -21.34 8.23
N PRO A 40 -9.05 -22.52 8.85
CA PRO A 40 -8.19 -23.00 9.95
C PRO A 40 -6.70 -23.12 9.59
N SER A 41 -6.39 -23.54 8.35
CA SER A 41 -5.00 -23.62 7.87
C SER A 41 -4.40 -22.27 7.46
N ARG A 42 -5.19 -21.20 7.56
CA ARG A 42 -4.83 -19.84 7.20
C ARG A 42 -4.34 -19.69 5.76
N ARG A 43 -5.03 -20.37 4.85
CA ARG A 43 -4.68 -20.41 3.41
C ARG A 43 -5.91 -20.43 2.52
N ALA A 44 -5.80 -19.79 1.36
CA ALA A 44 -6.76 -19.89 0.26
C ALA A 44 -5.98 -20.03 -1.06
N ARG A 45 -6.39 -20.98 -1.91
CA ARG A 45 -5.70 -21.29 -3.18
C ARG A 45 -4.20 -21.56 -3.02
N GLY A 46 -3.79 -22.07 -1.85
CA GLY A 46 -2.39 -22.32 -1.50
C GLY A 46 -1.64 -21.13 -0.91
N PHE A 47 -2.18 -19.91 -1.00
CA PHE A 47 -1.55 -18.69 -0.49
C PHE A 47 -1.98 -18.38 0.94
N THR A 48 -1.04 -17.83 1.71
CA THR A 48 -1.25 -17.28 3.05
C THR A 48 -1.67 -15.80 2.98
N PRO A 49 -2.29 -15.24 4.05
CA PRO A 49 -2.69 -13.84 4.08
C PRO A 49 -1.55 -12.85 3.80
N TRP A 50 -0.36 -13.10 4.34
CA TRP A 50 0.79 -12.21 4.13
C TRP A 50 1.30 -12.26 2.67
N GLU A 51 1.24 -13.41 1.99
CA GLU A 51 1.62 -13.52 0.57
C GLU A 51 0.66 -12.73 -0.33
N LEU A 52 -0.64 -12.86 -0.06
CA LEU A 52 -1.68 -12.13 -0.80
C LEU A 52 -1.56 -10.63 -0.57
N THR A 53 -1.36 -10.21 0.69
CA THR A 53 -1.18 -8.79 1.06
C THR A 53 0.11 -8.20 0.50
N ARG A 54 1.19 -8.99 0.44
CA ARG A 54 2.43 -8.59 -0.24
C ARG A 54 2.18 -8.32 -1.73
N GLY A 55 1.41 -9.18 -2.39
CA GLY A 55 0.97 -8.97 -3.77
C GLY A 55 0.18 -7.68 -3.95
N LEU A 56 -0.80 -7.43 -3.08
CA LEU A 56 -1.58 -6.18 -3.07
C LEU A 56 -0.70 -4.95 -2.89
N SER A 57 0.27 -4.99 -1.99
CA SER A 57 1.24 -3.89 -1.79
C SER A 57 2.00 -3.55 -3.08
N LYS A 58 2.46 -4.57 -3.83
CA LYS A 58 3.15 -4.33 -5.12
C LYS A 58 2.21 -3.78 -6.20
N LEU A 59 0.95 -4.20 -6.21
CA LEU A 59 -0.06 -3.66 -7.12
C LEU A 59 -0.49 -2.24 -6.76
N ALA A 60 -0.51 -1.89 -5.47
CA ALA A 60 -0.92 -0.59 -4.94
C ALA A 60 0.01 0.56 -5.32
N VAL A 61 1.18 0.31 -5.93
CA VAL A 61 2.03 1.38 -6.48
C VAL A 61 1.28 2.21 -7.53
N ASN A 62 0.34 1.61 -8.27
CA ASN A 62 -0.52 2.32 -9.23
C ASN A 62 -1.79 2.89 -8.56
N ASP A 63 -2.08 4.18 -8.75
CA ASP A 63 -3.22 4.86 -8.09
C ASP A 63 -4.59 4.27 -8.44
N SER A 64 -4.78 3.80 -9.69
CA SER A 64 -6.04 3.13 -10.07
C SER A 64 -6.23 1.81 -9.31
N ASN A 65 -5.14 1.11 -8.99
CA ASN A 65 -5.18 -0.12 -8.20
C ASN A 65 -5.45 0.18 -6.72
N LYS A 66 -4.92 1.29 -6.18
CA LYS A 66 -5.21 1.70 -4.79
C LYS A 66 -6.72 1.83 -4.56
N LYS A 67 -7.42 2.53 -5.46
CA LYS A 67 -8.88 2.69 -5.41
C LYS A 67 -9.60 1.35 -5.42
N LYS A 68 -9.22 0.46 -6.35
CA LYS A 68 -9.81 -0.89 -6.46
C LYS A 68 -9.57 -1.74 -5.21
N ILE A 69 -8.42 -1.63 -4.56
CA ILE A 69 -8.12 -2.34 -3.30
C ILE A 69 -9.07 -1.88 -2.19
N ILE A 70 -9.32 -0.57 -2.09
CA ILE A 70 -10.28 0.00 -1.13
C ILE A 70 -11.71 -0.44 -1.46
N GLU A 71 -12.13 -0.32 -2.72
CA GLU A 71 -13.47 -0.74 -3.20
C GLU A 71 -13.72 -2.24 -3.00
N ALA A 72 -12.68 -3.07 -3.09
CA ALA A 72 -12.75 -4.50 -2.81
C ALA A 72 -12.84 -4.84 -1.31
N ASN A 73 -12.98 -3.85 -0.42
CA ASN A 73 -13.10 -4.00 1.03
C ASN A 73 -11.87 -4.62 1.73
N ALA A 74 -10.66 -4.36 1.19
CA ALA A 74 -9.43 -4.89 1.79
C ALA A 74 -9.14 -4.35 3.21
N LEU A 75 -9.63 -3.14 3.54
CA LEU A 75 -9.39 -2.52 4.85
C LEU A 75 -9.93 -3.34 6.02
N GLN A 76 -11.09 -3.98 5.85
CA GLN A 76 -11.65 -4.87 6.86
C GLN A 76 -10.73 -6.07 7.12
N GLU A 77 -10.14 -6.63 6.07
CA GLU A 77 -9.21 -7.76 6.18
C GLU A 77 -7.86 -7.34 6.78
N PHE A 78 -7.36 -6.16 6.42
CA PHE A 78 -6.17 -5.58 7.06
C PHE A 78 -6.38 -5.36 8.56
N SER A 79 -7.56 -4.89 8.99
CA SER A 79 -7.87 -4.76 10.41
C SER A 79 -7.75 -6.11 11.14
N LYS A 80 -8.25 -7.20 10.56
CA LYS A 80 -8.14 -8.55 11.16
C LYS A 80 -6.69 -9.01 11.23
N MET A 81 -5.90 -8.76 10.18
CA MET A 81 -4.48 -9.10 10.14
C MET A 81 -3.68 -8.36 11.21
N LEU A 82 -3.94 -7.05 11.41
CA LEU A 82 -3.28 -6.25 12.44
C LEU A 82 -3.60 -6.74 13.85
N SER A 83 -4.78 -7.31 14.09
CA SER A 83 -5.17 -7.87 15.39
C SER A 83 -4.59 -9.26 15.69
N PHE A 84 -4.16 -10.03 14.68
CA PHE A 84 -3.65 -11.39 14.90
C PHE A 84 -2.21 -11.45 15.44
N ASN A 85 -1.45 -10.36 15.31
CA ASN A 85 -0.08 -10.22 15.84
C ASN A 85 0.95 -11.22 15.26
N ASP A 86 0.78 -11.67 14.00
CA ASP A 86 1.84 -12.40 13.27
C ASP A 86 2.80 -11.40 12.60
N ALA A 87 4.11 -11.56 12.85
CA ALA A 87 5.11 -10.60 12.38
C ALA A 87 5.11 -10.36 10.86
N ARG A 88 4.88 -11.41 10.06
CA ARG A 88 4.87 -11.26 8.58
C ARG A 88 3.60 -10.56 8.14
N GLU A 89 2.47 -10.86 8.76
CA GLU A 89 1.22 -10.18 8.45
C GLU A 89 1.24 -8.72 8.85
N LEU A 90 1.77 -8.41 10.03
CA LEU A 90 1.97 -7.02 10.46
C LEU A 90 2.89 -6.27 9.50
N GLU A 91 4.02 -6.86 9.11
CA GLU A 91 4.97 -6.23 8.18
C GLU A 91 4.32 -5.93 6.82
N ASN A 92 3.68 -6.93 6.20
CA ASN A 92 3.08 -6.76 4.87
C ASN A 92 1.82 -5.89 4.90
N THR A 93 1.01 -5.97 5.96
CA THR A 93 -0.20 -5.13 6.09
C THR A 93 0.17 -3.66 6.32
N THR A 94 1.14 -3.39 7.18
CA THR A 94 1.63 -2.01 7.38
C THR A 94 2.32 -1.46 6.12
N GLU A 95 3.06 -2.28 5.37
CA GLU A 95 3.62 -1.89 4.06
C GLU A 95 2.51 -1.52 3.07
N CYS A 96 1.46 -2.35 2.98
CA CYS A 96 0.35 -2.12 2.08
C CYS A 96 -0.44 -0.85 2.45
N LEU A 97 -0.75 -0.67 3.74
CA LEU A 97 -1.43 0.53 4.24
C LEU A 97 -0.61 1.79 3.97
N TRP A 98 0.70 1.77 4.23
CA TRP A 98 1.59 2.89 3.90
C TRP A 98 1.57 3.20 2.40
N THR A 99 1.65 2.18 1.55
CA THR A 99 1.61 2.34 0.09
C THR A 99 0.30 2.97 -0.39
N LEU A 100 -0.83 2.57 0.20
CA LEU A 100 -2.14 3.15 -0.11
C LEU A 100 -2.23 4.62 0.28
N CYS A 101 -1.63 5.02 1.41
CA CYS A 101 -1.68 6.39 1.92
C CYS A 101 -0.98 7.42 1.02
N PHE A 102 -0.18 7.01 0.02
CA PHE A 102 0.36 7.94 -0.97
C PHE A 102 -0.71 8.54 -1.89
N ASP A 103 -1.87 7.88 -2.02
CA ASP A 103 -3.05 8.49 -2.60
C ASP A 103 -3.88 9.15 -1.49
N LYS A 104 -4.16 10.44 -1.64
CA LYS A 104 -4.86 11.23 -0.61
C LYS A 104 -6.27 10.71 -0.33
N SER A 105 -7.00 10.27 -1.36
CA SER A 105 -8.35 9.76 -1.17
C SER A 105 -8.35 8.44 -0.40
N ALA A 106 -7.42 7.53 -0.73
CA ALA A 106 -7.23 6.28 -0.01
C ALA A 106 -6.75 6.53 1.44
N GLY A 107 -5.84 7.48 1.65
CA GLY A 107 -5.37 7.89 2.97
C GLY A 107 -6.51 8.39 3.86
N GLN A 108 -7.43 9.20 3.33
CA GLN A 108 -8.60 9.67 4.07
C GLN A 108 -9.56 8.53 4.41
N VAL A 109 -9.81 7.58 3.49
CA VAL A 109 -10.62 6.38 3.79
C VAL A 109 -9.98 5.54 4.89
N ILE A 110 -8.65 5.35 4.88
CA ILE A 110 -7.93 4.62 5.93
C ILE A 110 -8.03 5.33 7.28
N LYS A 111 -7.95 6.67 7.29
CA LYS A 111 -8.06 7.50 8.49
C LYS A 111 -9.43 7.38 9.15
N ASP A 112 -10.48 7.37 8.34
CA ASP A 112 -11.87 7.27 8.80
C ASP A 112 -12.28 5.82 9.12
N PHE A 113 -11.49 4.83 8.68
CA PHE A 113 -11.79 3.43 8.95
C PHE A 113 -11.55 3.08 10.44
N PRO A 114 -12.56 2.50 11.13
CA PRO A 114 -12.46 2.21 12.56
C PRO A 114 -11.26 1.31 12.92
N GLY A 115 -10.46 1.75 13.89
CA GLY A 115 -9.40 0.95 14.50
C GLY A 115 -8.08 0.87 13.74
N LEU A 116 -8.03 1.20 12.44
CA LEU A 116 -6.78 1.12 11.66
C LEU A 116 -5.74 2.15 12.13
N VAL A 117 -6.13 3.40 12.35
CA VAL A 117 -5.20 4.44 12.85
C VAL A 117 -4.67 4.07 14.23
N THR A 118 -5.54 3.57 15.13
CA THR A 118 -5.13 3.11 16.47
C THR A 118 -4.16 1.93 16.39
N ALA A 119 -4.40 0.98 15.48
CA ALA A 119 -3.50 -0.15 15.26
C ALA A 119 -2.14 0.30 14.68
N LEU A 120 -2.13 1.25 13.75
CA LEU A 120 -0.88 1.84 13.25
C LEU A 120 -0.14 2.59 14.37
N ASP A 121 -0.86 3.31 15.24
CA ASP A 121 -0.27 4.06 16.34
C ASP A 121 0.40 3.16 17.38
N SER A 122 -0.16 1.98 17.67
CA SER A 122 0.50 1.00 18.55
C SER A 122 1.75 0.40 17.88
N LEU A 123 1.70 0.13 16.57
CA LEU A 123 2.79 -0.48 15.81
C LEU A 123 3.95 0.49 15.52
N LYS A 124 3.76 1.81 15.69
CA LYS A 124 4.84 2.81 15.54
C LYS A 124 5.98 2.65 16.55
N ASN A 125 5.77 1.85 17.61
CA ASN A 125 6.75 1.51 18.62
C ASN A 125 7.13 0.02 18.61
N SER A 126 6.78 -0.72 17.55
CA SER A 126 7.14 -2.13 17.41
C SER A 126 8.66 -2.33 17.43
N ASP A 127 9.12 -3.44 18.02
CA ASP A 127 10.53 -3.83 18.01
C ASP A 127 11.03 -4.12 16.58
N ASN A 128 10.16 -4.65 15.71
CA ASN A 128 10.48 -4.90 14.32
C ASN A 128 10.62 -3.56 13.56
N GLU A 129 11.82 -3.32 13.04
CA GLU A 129 12.17 -2.08 12.33
C GLU A 129 11.27 -1.79 11.14
N LYS A 130 10.93 -2.82 10.34
CA LYS A 130 10.12 -2.63 9.15
C LYS A 130 8.68 -2.27 9.50
N ILE A 131 8.08 -2.98 10.45
CA ILE A 131 6.73 -2.68 10.96
C ILE A 131 6.69 -1.25 11.49
N ARG A 132 7.65 -0.90 12.34
CA ARG A 132 7.80 0.43 12.93
C ARG A 132 7.92 1.52 11.87
N LYS A 133 8.78 1.32 10.87
CA LYS A 133 9.00 2.26 9.75
C LYS A 133 7.72 2.44 8.93
N ASN A 134 7.09 1.34 8.53
CA ASN A 134 5.88 1.37 7.71
C ASN A 134 4.73 2.06 8.44
N ALA A 135 4.52 1.73 9.72
CA ALA A 135 3.48 2.34 10.54
C ALA A 135 3.69 3.86 10.70
N LYS A 136 4.93 4.31 10.98
CA LYS A 136 5.27 5.74 11.04
C LYS A 136 5.05 6.44 9.71
N GLY A 137 5.43 5.81 8.59
CA GLY A 137 5.23 6.35 7.25
C GLY A 137 3.75 6.54 6.90
N ALA A 138 2.92 5.52 7.19
CA ALA A 138 1.48 5.61 6.99
C ALA A 138 0.85 6.72 7.84
N LEU A 139 1.17 6.78 9.14
CA LEU A 139 0.67 7.81 10.05
C LEU A 139 1.11 9.21 9.62
N TRP A 140 2.33 9.38 9.11
CA TRP A 140 2.81 10.66 8.63
C TRP A 140 1.96 11.15 7.45
N LEU A 141 1.77 10.33 6.41
CA LEU A 141 0.94 10.67 5.24
C LEU A 141 -0.52 10.98 5.62
N ILE A 142 -1.10 10.21 6.55
CA ILE A 142 -2.47 10.44 7.04
C ILE A 142 -2.59 11.77 7.80
N ASN A 143 -1.53 12.19 8.49
CA ASN A 143 -1.52 13.41 9.30
C ASN A 143 -1.01 14.64 8.54
N GLU A 144 -0.36 14.52 7.38
CA GLU A 144 0.12 15.66 6.58
C GLU A 144 -1.01 16.65 6.24
N GLU A 145 -2.27 16.22 6.16
CA GLU A 145 -3.42 17.12 6.03
C GLU A 145 -3.52 18.16 7.16
N LYS A 146 -3.10 17.79 8.38
CA LYS A 146 -3.08 18.70 9.54
C LYS A 146 -2.00 19.77 9.41
N GLU A 147 -0.90 19.48 8.73
CA GLU A 147 0.20 20.44 8.56
C GLU A 147 -0.02 21.31 7.31
N ALA A 148 -0.57 20.76 6.22
CA ALA A 148 -0.93 21.57 5.04
C ALA A 148 -2.02 22.62 5.33
N SER A 149 -2.87 22.38 6.34
CA SER A 149 -3.88 23.33 6.82
C SER A 149 -3.41 24.21 7.99
N LYS A 150 -2.21 23.97 8.55
CA LYS A 150 -1.59 24.81 9.60
C LYS A 150 -0.41 25.66 9.10
N VAL A 151 0.13 25.37 7.92
CA VAL A 151 1.27 26.11 7.34
C VAL A 151 0.87 27.44 6.68
N SER A 152 -0.41 27.84 6.69
CA SER A 152 -0.77 29.19 6.26
C SER A 152 -0.35 30.28 7.25
N ASP A 153 -0.09 29.95 8.52
CA ASP A 153 0.23 30.96 9.53
C ASP A 153 1.45 30.53 10.35
N ASN A 154 2.61 31.11 9.99
CA ASN A 154 3.89 31.12 10.72
C ASN A 154 4.88 29.97 10.45
N VAL A 155 5.64 30.08 9.36
CA VAL A 155 7.10 29.78 9.40
C VAL A 155 7.83 30.85 8.60
N GLY A 156 8.24 31.90 9.29
CA GLY A 156 9.42 32.67 8.87
C GLY A 156 10.64 31.95 9.39
N GLU A 157 11.33 31.19 8.54
CA GLU A 157 12.72 30.81 8.79
C GLU A 157 13.43 30.45 7.48
N ASP A 158 14.68 30.93 7.42
CA ASP A 158 15.57 31.10 6.28
C ASP A 158 15.94 29.77 5.58
N VAL A 159 15.06 29.28 4.71
CA VAL A 159 15.44 28.29 3.70
C VAL A 159 16.15 29.04 2.60
N GLY A 160 17.49 29.16 2.72
CA GLY A 160 18.33 29.62 1.63
C GLY A 160 17.90 28.94 0.33
N LYS A 161 17.45 29.75 -0.64
CA LYS A 161 16.85 29.29 -1.92
C LYS A 161 17.84 28.41 -2.68
N HIS A 162 17.86 27.12 -2.40
CA HIS A 162 18.66 26.15 -3.13
C HIS A 162 17.92 25.73 -4.40
N ILE A 163 18.37 26.26 -5.53
CA ILE A 163 17.85 25.89 -6.86
C ILE A 163 18.72 24.74 -7.40
N PHE A 164 18.10 23.59 -7.66
CA PHE A 164 18.71 22.50 -8.42
C PHE A 164 18.29 22.59 -9.88
N ILE A 165 19.27 22.60 -10.78
CA ILE A 165 19.06 22.56 -12.23
C ILE A 165 19.71 21.29 -12.75
N SER A 166 18.91 20.35 -13.24
CA SER A 166 19.40 19.19 -13.98
C SER A 166 19.79 19.62 -15.40
N TYR A 167 20.97 19.21 -15.86
CA TYR A 167 21.45 19.54 -17.20
C TYR A 167 22.34 18.43 -17.78
N SER A 168 22.41 18.34 -19.11
CA SER A 168 23.37 17.47 -19.79
C SER A 168 24.77 18.10 -19.82
N TRP A 169 25.84 17.31 -19.85
CA TRP A 169 27.21 17.86 -19.80
C TRP A 169 27.49 18.89 -20.92
N ALA A 170 26.81 18.78 -22.06
CA ALA A 170 26.89 19.70 -23.19
C ALA A 170 26.36 21.12 -22.86
N GLU A 171 25.46 21.26 -21.90
CA GLU A 171 24.76 22.51 -21.56
C GLU A 171 25.35 23.21 -20.32
N LYS A 172 26.43 22.66 -19.76
CA LYS A 172 27.07 23.12 -18.52
C LYS A 172 27.39 24.61 -18.51
N THR A 173 27.87 25.14 -19.63
CA THR A 173 28.29 26.54 -19.73
C THR A 173 27.07 27.48 -19.63
N LYS A 174 25.99 27.17 -20.36
CA LYS A 174 24.75 27.97 -20.34
C LYS A 174 24.07 27.93 -18.97
N VAL A 175 24.02 26.77 -18.32
CA VAL A 175 23.41 26.61 -16.99
C VAL A 175 24.18 27.39 -15.92
N LYS A 176 25.51 27.48 -16.05
CA LYS A 176 26.34 28.33 -15.16
C LYS A 176 26.04 29.83 -15.31
N GLU A 177 25.74 30.30 -16.52
CA GLU A 177 25.35 31.70 -16.75
C GLU A 177 24.00 32.01 -16.11
N ILE A 178 23.01 31.13 -16.29
CA ILE A 178 21.68 31.24 -15.66
C ILE A 178 21.81 31.21 -14.13
N TYR A 179 22.65 30.33 -13.58
CA TYR A 179 22.87 30.29 -12.14
C TYR A 179 23.46 31.60 -11.60
N LYS A 180 24.37 32.24 -12.34
CA LYS A 180 24.94 33.53 -11.96
C LYS A 180 23.92 34.65 -12.02
N SER A 181 23.07 34.71 -13.04
CA SER A 181 22.05 35.76 -13.15
C SER A 181 21.01 35.64 -12.02
N LEU A 182 20.66 34.43 -11.62
CA LEU A 182 19.74 34.16 -10.50
C LEU A 182 20.30 34.50 -9.12
N LYS A 183 21.63 34.64 -8.98
CA LYS A 183 22.29 35.04 -7.72
C LYS A 183 22.46 36.56 -7.55
N VAL A 184 22.29 37.32 -8.63
CA VAL A 184 22.52 38.77 -8.66
C VAL A 184 21.19 39.56 -8.62
N SER A 185 20.04 38.87 -8.62
CA SER A 185 18.70 39.42 -8.37
C SER A 185 18.20 39.02 -6.99
#